data_AF-A0A212QP69-F1
#
_entry.id   AF-A0A212QP69-F1
#
_cell.length_a   1.000
_cell.length_b   1.000
_cell.length_c   1.000
_cell.angle_alpha   90.00
_cell.angle_beta   90.00
_cell.angle_gamma   90.00
#
_symmetry.space_group_name_H-M   'P 1'
#
loop_
_entity.id
_entity.type
_entity.pdbx_description
1 polymer ?
#
loop_
_entity_poly.entity_id
_entity_poly.type
_entity_poly.pdbx_seq_one_letter_code
_entity_poly.pdbx_strand_id
1 'polypeptide(L)'
;MTYLHPPPGDVPVIVTKDVGGYVNEYAEMTRLYAETGREVRLHECRSACTLALSLPNVCVYPDSLLKFHKAYNPLTKVANDEVSDQLMASYPAAVRERLGDLTRDYKVLTGSELIRLGIRDCTRPSGPAYAVARAKPKPAAPEPGFLGQLAETFSPAEAATATQVQPQRVQVAAVRLNPPKPPETAPAAPSSVAPPPAPPPAPSAPAAPTPTLAPDAPLPPPRPADLTQEPPPIPTPVPRPDAVAPPAAPAKVSAWGQRMAGSAPILPTARFSPLPYRLVRKG
;
A
#
# COMPACT_ATOMS: atom_id res chain seq x y z
N MET A 1 -1.97 4.70 16.76
CA MET A 1 -1.91 5.67 15.64
C MET A 1 -2.75 5.13 14.50
N THR A 2 -3.42 6.02 13.75
CA THR A 2 -4.23 5.66 12.57
C THR A 2 -3.47 6.01 11.29
N TYR A 3 -3.89 5.47 10.16
CA TYR A 3 -3.26 5.70 8.87
C TYR A 3 -3.35 7.16 8.42
N LEU A 4 -4.50 7.83 8.61
CA LEU A 4 -4.65 9.24 8.19
C LEU A 4 -3.98 10.28 9.10
N HIS A 5 -3.49 9.87 10.26
CA HIS A 5 -2.90 10.78 11.25
C HIS A 5 -1.50 10.30 11.61
N PRO A 6 -0.54 10.42 10.67
CA PRO A 6 0.81 9.95 10.90
C PRO A 6 1.54 10.84 11.93
N PRO A 7 2.59 10.31 12.58
CA PRO A 7 3.48 11.16 13.37
C PRO A 7 4.17 12.22 12.49
N PRO A 8 4.66 13.33 13.06
CA PRO A 8 5.40 14.34 12.29
C PRO A 8 6.75 13.80 11.79
N GLY A 9 7.25 14.39 10.70
CA GLY A 9 8.52 14.04 10.08
C GLY A 9 8.52 12.70 9.32
N ASP A 10 9.71 12.15 9.11
CA ASP A 10 9.94 10.99 8.23
C ASP A 10 9.95 9.65 8.97
N VAL A 11 9.48 9.62 10.22
CA VAL A 11 9.43 8.37 11.00
C VAL A 11 8.34 7.43 10.44
N PRO A 12 8.51 6.11 10.56
CA PRO A 12 7.51 5.15 10.08
C PRO A 12 6.11 5.39 10.67
N VAL A 13 5.08 5.17 9.87
CA VAL A 13 3.68 5.20 10.32
C VAL A 13 3.32 3.81 10.85
N ILE A 14 3.13 3.70 12.17
CA ILE A 14 2.74 2.44 12.81
C ILE A 14 1.23 2.44 13.02
N VAL A 15 0.49 1.76 12.14
CA VAL A 15 -0.96 1.63 12.25
C VAL A 15 -1.28 0.53 13.25
N THR A 16 -1.62 0.92 14.47
CA THR A 16 -1.95 -0.03 15.54
C THR A 16 -3.37 -0.59 15.36
N LYS A 17 -4.31 0.30 15.06
CA LYS A 17 -5.70 -0.03 14.78
C LYS A 17 -6.33 1.09 13.97
N ASP A 18 -6.82 0.74 12.79
CA ASP A 18 -7.57 1.65 11.94
C ASP A 18 -8.82 0.94 11.41
N VAL A 19 -9.98 1.56 11.58
CA VAL A 19 -11.28 1.02 11.16
C VAL A 19 -11.63 1.39 9.72
N GLY A 20 -10.82 2.24 9.09
CA GLY A 20 -11.04 2.75 7.74
C GLY A 20 -11.84 4.05 7.72
N GLY A 21 -12.37 4.37 6.54
CA GLY A 21 -13.09 5.61 6.28
C GLY A 21 -13.30 5.78 4.78
N TYR A 22 -13.35 7.02 4.32
CA TYR A 22 -13.56 7.31 2.91
C TYR A 22 -12.32 6.94 2.07
N VAL A 23 -12.51 6.08 1.07
CA VAL A 23 -11.41 5.54 0.26
C VAL A 23 -10.57 6.64 -0.42
N ASN A 24 -11.16 7.76 -0.80
CA ASN A 24 -10.45 8.89 -1.41
C ASN A 24 -9.44 9.55 -0.46
N GLU A 25 -9.77 9.75 0.82
CA GLU A 25 -8.85 10.33 1.81
C GLU A 25 -7.64 9.41 2.03
N TYR A 26 -7.88 8.10 2.09
CA TYR A 26 -6.83 7.11 2.22
C TYR A 26 -5.99 6.99 0.95
N ALA A 27 -6.60 7.10 -0.23
CA ALA A 27 -5.88 7.10 -1.49
C ALA A 27 -4.93 8.30 -1.61
N GLU A 28 -5.39 9.49 -1.21
CA GLU A 28 -4.56 10.70 -1.17
C GLU A 28 -3.37 10.53 -0.22
N MET A 29 -3.62 10.05 1.00
CA MET A 29 -2.55 9.78 1.96
C MET A 29 -1.58 8.69 1.49
N THR A 30 -2.10 7.65 0.83
CA THR A 30 -1.28 6.58 0.23
C THR A 30 -0.37 7.15 -0.85
N ARG A 31 -0.88 8.06 -1.70
CA ARG A 31 -0.04 8.74 -2.69
C ARG A 31 1.08 9.53 -2.01
N LEU A 32 0.78 10.27 -0.95
CA LEU A 32 1.80 11.00 -0.19
C LEU A 32 2.87 10.07 0.40
N TYR A 33 2.49 8.92 0.94
CA TYR A 33 3.44 7.93 1.46
C TYR A 33 4.30 7.31 0.36
N ALA A 34 3.74 7.07 -0.82
CA ALA A 34 4.50 6.59 -1.97
C ALA A 34 5.51 7.65 -2.45
N GLU A 35 5.10 8.92 -2.57
CA GLU A 35 5.95 10.04 -3.00
C GLU A 35 7.10 10.30 -2.02
N THR A 36 6.83 10.21 -0.73
CA THR A 36 7.83 10.43 0.33
C THR A 36 8.66 9.18 0.65
N GLY A 37 8.30 8.02 0.08
CA GLY A 37 8.93 6.74 0.42
C GLY A 37 8.74 6.34 1.88
N ARG A 38 7.70 6.87 2.54
CA ARG A 38 7.48 6.68 3.98
C ARG A 38 7.08 5.24 4.30
N GLU A 39 7.75 4.64 5.27
CA GLU A 39 7.43 3.27 5.71
C GLU A 39 6.09 3.25 6.46
N VAL A 40 5.26 2.25 6.16
CA VAL A 40 4.02 1.97 6.89
C VAL A 40 4.07 0.56 7.46
N ARG A 41 3.81 0.43 8.76
CA ARG A 41 3.77 -0.84 9.50
C ARG A 41 2.36 -1.09 10.00
N LEU A 42 1.77 -2.22 9.67
CA LEU A 42 0.35 -2.50 9.95
C LEU A 42 0.21 -3.57 11.04
N HIS A 43 -0.60 -3.29 12.08
CA HIS A 43 -1.15 -4.29 13.00
C HIS A 43 -2.60 -4.61 12.63
N GLU A 44 -3.57 -3.80 13.08
CA GLU A 44 -4.96 -3.97 12.71
C GLU A 44 -5.40 -2.89 11.73
N CYS A 45 -5.94 -3.31 10.59
CA CYS A 45 -6.41 -2.40 9.56
C CYS A 45 -7.67 -2.94 8.87
N ARG A 46 -8.71 -2.12 8.77
CA ARG A 46 -10.01 -2.47 8.17
C ARG A 46 -10.33 -1.51 7.04
N SER A 47 -10.89 -2.02 5.95
CA SER A 47 -11.40 -1.19 4.86
C SER A 47 -10.30 -0.35 4.19
N ALA A 48 -10.53 0.96 4.01
CA ALA A 48 -9.68 1.89 3.26
C ALA A 48 -8.20 1.91 3.66
N CYS A 49 -7.83 1.71 4.93
CA CYS A 49 -6.41 1.67 5.33
C CYS A 49 -5.62 0.54 4.66
N THR A 50 -6.29 -0.49 4.12
CA THR A 50 -5.64 -1.59 3.42
C THR A 50 -4.99 -1.15 2.11
N LEU A 51 -5.31 0.05 1.61
CA LEU A 51 -4.58 0.71 0.52
C LEU A 51 -3.07 0.80 0.80
N ALA A 52 -2.66 0.81 2.08
CA ALA A 52 -1.27 0.71 2.49
C ALA A 52 -0.53 -0.47 1.85
N LEU A 53 -1.22 -1.58 1.54
CA LEU A 53 -0.62 -2.75 0.89
C LEU A 53 -0.10 -2.46 -0.53
N SER A 54 -0.53 -1.36 -1.15
CA SER A 54 0.00 -0.92 -2.45
C SER A 54 1.37 -0.26 -2.35
N LEU A 55 1.80 0.15 -1.15
CA LEU A 55 3.05 0.89 -0.97
C LEU A 55 4.25 -0.05 -1.07
N PRO A 56 5.34 0.38 -1.74
CA PRO A 56 6.57 -0.42 -1.83
C PRO A 56 7.24 -0.59 -0.46
N ASN A 57 7.03 0.36 0.45
CA ASN A 57 7.63 0.39 1.78
C ASN A 57 6.66 -0.05 2.89
N VAL A 58 5.60 -0.80 2.57
CA VAL A 58 4.73 -1.40 3.60
C VAL A 58 5.36 -2.64 4.21
N CYS A 59 5.05 -2.91 5.47
CA CYS A 59 5.20 -4.23 6.07
C CYS A 59 4.04 -4.54 7.03
N VAL A 60 3.87 -5.82 7.32
CA VAL A 60 2.90 -6.34 8.30
C VAL A 60 3.62 -7.15 9.37
N TYR A 61 3.06 -7.20 10.58
CA TYR A 61 3.52 -8.11 11.62
C TYR A 61 2.84 -9.48 11.46
N PRO A 62 3.44 -10.60 11.90
CA PRO A 62 2.82 -11.93 11.76
C PRO A 62 1.41 -12.06 12.36
N ASP A 63 1.12 -11.30 13.41
CA ASP A 63 -0.13 -11.25 14.16
C ASP A 63 -1.12 -10.18 13.65
N SER A 64 -0.78 -9.45 12.58
CA SER A 64 -1.64 -8.44 12.00
C SER A 64 -2.98 -9.00 11.54
N LEU A 65 -4.02 -8.17 11.60
CA LEU A 65 -5.37 -8.50 11.13
C LEU A 65 -5.83 -7.46 10.13
N LEU A 66 -5.91 -7.85 8.86
CA LEU A 66 -6.44 -7.00 7.80
C LEU A 66 -7.81 -7.48 7.36
N LYS A 67 -8.77 -6.55 7.31
CA LYS A 67 -10.16 -6.85 6.96
C LYS A 67 -10.58 -6.10 5.70
N PHE A 68 -10.98 -6.86 4.68
CA PHE A 68 -11.31 -6.42 3.35
C PHE A 68 -12.81 -6.54 3.11
N HIS A 69 -13.42 -5.52 2.50
CA HIS A 69 -14.83 -5.54 2.11
C HIS A 69 -15.08 -4.48 1.02
N LYS A 70 -16.28 -4.51 0.42
CA LYS A 70 -16.73 -3.51 -0.56
C LYS A 70 -16.84 -2.13 0.07
N ALA A 71 -16.43 -1.10 -0.67
CA ALA A 71 -16.77 0.27 -0.32
C ALA A 71 -18.31 0.44 -0.36
N TYR A 72 -18.85 1.21 0.56
CA TYR A 72 -20.29 1.50 0.61
C TYR A 72 -20.53 2.91 1.10
N ASN A 73 -21.66 3.48 0.70
CA ASN A 73 -22.08 4.78 1.20
C ASN A 73 -22.41 4.68 2.70
N PRO A 74 -21.79 5.49 3.58
CA PRO A 74 -21.97 5.35 5.02
C PRO A 74 -23.39 5.67 5.51
N LEU A 75 -24.18 6.45 4.75
CA LEU A 75 -25.55 6.81 5.08
C LEU A 75 -26.55 5.76 4.57
N THR A 76 -26.53 5.48 3.27
CA THR A 76 -27.51 4.57 2.64
C THR A 76 -27.13 3.10 2.78
N LYS A 77 -25.89 2.83 3.18
CA LYS A 77 -25.27 1.50 3.23
C LYS A 77 -25.24 0.80 1.87
N VAL A 78 -25.55 1.44 0.75
CA VAL A 78 -25.47 0.84 -0.58
C VAL A 78 -24.01 0.66 -0.99
N ALA A 79 -23.66 -0.49 -1.56
CA ALA A 79 -22.31 -0.75 -2.06
C ALA A 79 -21.98 0.18 -3.22
N ASN A 80 -20.72 0.61 -3.30
CA ASN A 80 -20.20 1.36 -4.43
C ASN A 80 -19.22 0.43 -5.17
N ASP A 81 -19.68 -0.14 -6.29
CA ASP A 81 -18.91 -1.10 -7.06
C ASP A 81 -17.67 -0.45 -7.69
N GLU A 82 -17.81 0.76 -8.24
CA GLU A 82 -16.69 1.50 -8.84
C GLU A 82 -15.55 1.73 -7.82
N VAL A 83 -15.88 2.21 -6.63
CA VAL A 83 -14.87 2.42 -5.56
C VAL A 83 -14.34 1.09 -5.03
N SER A 84 -15.16 0.03 -5.02
CA SER A 84 -14.72 -1.32 -4.63
C SER A 84 -13.74 -1.90 -5.64
N ASP A 85 -13.95 -1.66 -6.93
CA ASP A 85 -13.05 -2.11 -8.00
C ASP A 85 -11.73 -1.35 -7.97
N GLN A 86 -11.78 -0.03 -7.73
CA GLN A 86 -10.57 0.77 -7.49
C GLN A 86 -9.78 0.28 -6.28
N LEU A 87 -10.47 -0.01 -5.17
CA LEU A 87 -9.84 -0.56 -3.97
C LEU A 87 -9.22 -1.92 -4.27
N MET A 88 -9.94 -2.82 -4.95
CA MET A 88 -9.44 -4.14 -5.32
C MET A 88 -8.21 -4.03 -6.23
N ALA A 89 -8.25 -3.18 -7.25
CA ALA A 89 -7.16 -2.97 -8.21
C ALA A 89 -5.87 -2.47 -7.56
N SER A 90 -5.95 -1.79 -6.41
CA SER A 90 -4.79 -1.30 -5.67
C SER A 90 -3.95 -2.42 -5.03
N TYR A 91 -4.55 -3.59 -4.79
CA TYR A 91 -3.87 -4.63 -4.03
C TYR A 91 -2.87 -5.42 -4.90
N PRO A 92 -1.77 -5.91 -4.28
CA PRO A 92 -0.85 -6.81 -4.96
C PRO A 92 -1.55 -8.03 -5.55
N ALA A 93 -1.07 -8.52 -6.70
CA ALA A 93 -1.73 -9.58 -7.47
C ALA A 93 -2.07 -10.83 -6.63
N ALA A 94 -1.10 -11.31 -5.83
CA ALA A 94 -1.29 -12.47 -4.95
C ALA A 94 -2.36 -12.23 -3.86
N VAL A 95 -2.48 -11.00 -3.36
CA VAL A 95 -3.52 -10.63 -2.40
C VAL A 95 -4.89 -10.62 -3.09
N ARG A 96 -5.00 -10.05 -4.29
CA ARG A 96 -6.24 -10.07 -5.09
C ARG A 96 -6.71 -11.50 -5.36
N GLU A 97 -5.81 -12.35 -5.83
CA GLU A 97 -6.10 -13.76 -6.09
C GLU A 97 -6.59 -14.49 -4.82
N ARG A 98 -5.94 -14.26 -3.69
CA ARG A 98 -6.35 -14.83 -2.40
C ARG A 98 -7.72 -14.32 -1.93
N LEU A 99 -8.09 -13.09 -2.28
CA LEU A 99 -9.37 -12.50 -1.90
C LEU A 99 -10.52 -12.95 -2.83
N GLY A 100 -10.25 -13.17 -4.11
CA GLY A 100 -11.29 -13.38 -5.13
C GLY A 100 -12.00 -12.07 -5.41
N ASP A 101 -13.21 -11.88 -4.88
CA ASP A 101 -13.96 -10.61 -4.96
C ASP A 101 -14.08 -9.93 -3.59
N LEU A 102 -14.38 -8.63 -3.58
CA LEU A 102 -14.80 -7.95 -2.35
C LEU A 102 -16.30 -8.16 -2.12
N THR A 103 -16.67 -8.51 -0.89
CA THR A 103 -18.06 -8.69 -0.43
C THR A 103 -18.42 -7.62 0.60
N ARG A 104 -19.70 -7.52 0.97
CA ARG A 104 -20.10 -6.68 2.11
C ARG A 104 -19.56 -7.20 3.44
N ASP A 105 -19.47 -8.52 3.56
CA ASP A 105 -18.86 -9.17 4.71
C ASP A 105 -17.34 -9.05 4.64
N TYR A 106 -16.72 -9.00 5.82
CA TYR A 106 -15.28 -8.94 5.94
C TYR A 106 -14.64 -10.26 5.52
N LYS A 107 -13.76 -10.20 4.53
CA LYS A 107 -12.71 -11.18 4.34
C LYS A 107 -11.52 -10.77 5.21
N VAL A 108 -10.97 -11.71 5.97
CA VAL A 108 -9.84 -11.43 6.87
C VAL A 108 -8.61 -12.16 6.36
N LEU A 109 -7.49 -11.43 6.26
CA LEU A 109 -6.17 -12.02 6.10
C LEU A 109 -5.31 -11.66 7.31
N THR A 110 -4.66 -12.66 7.87
CA THR A 110 -3.65 -12.48 8.89
C THR A 110 -2.36 -11.93 8.28
N GLY A 111 -1.53 -11.29 9.09
CA GLY A 111 -0.22 -10.83 8.65
C GLY A 111 0.67 -11.98 8.18
N SER A 112 0.62 -13.13 8.85
CA SER A 112 1.29 -14.35 8.40
C SER A 112 0.84 -14.82 7.01
N GLU A 113 -0.45 -14.72 6.68
CA GLU A 113 -0.95 -15.00 5.32
C GLU A 113 -0.42 -13.98 4.31
N LEU A 114 -0.50 -12.69 4.63
CA LEU A 114 0.01 -11.62 3.76
C LEU A 114 1.51 -11.75 3.51
N ILE A 115 2.28 -12.17 4.52
CA ILE A 115 3.71 -12.44 4.37
C ILE A 115 3.96 -13.59 3.39
N ARG A 116 3.17 -14.67 3.46
CA ARG A 116 3.24 -15.76 2.47
C ARG A 116 2.87 -15.33 1.06
N LEU A 117 2.03 -14.29 0.92
CA LEU A 117 1.65 -13.69 -0.35
C LEU A 117 2.66 -12.64 -0.86
N GLY A 118 3.78 -12.45 -0.16
CA GLY A 118 4.88 -11.58 -0.59
C GLY A 118 4.89 -10.19 0.06
N ILE A 119 4.02 -9.90 1.02
CA ILE A 119 4.13 -8.67 1.81
C ILE A 119 5.32 -8.79 2.77
N ARG A 120 6.07 -7.72 2.97
CA ARG A 120 7.24 -7.75 3.86
C ARG A 120 6.82 -7.95 5.33
N ASP A 121 7.62 -8.75 6.04
CA ASP A 121 7.51 -8.96 7.49
C ASP A 121 8.21 -7.81 8.23
N CYS A 122 7.48 -7.08 9.08
CA CYS A 122 8.05 -5.98 9.88
C CYS A 122 9.07 -6.43 10.94
N THR A 123 9.06 -7.71 11.33
CA THR A 123 10.02 -8.27 12.30
C THR A 123 11.36 -8.55 11.65
N ARG A 124 11.41 -8.60 10.32
CA ARG A 124 12.66 -8.73 9.57
C ARG A 124 13.19 -7.35 9.22
N PRO A 125 14.51 -7.13 9.29
CA PRO A 125 15.08 -5.93 8.72
C PRO A 125 14.65 -5.84 7.26
N SER A 126 14.21 -4.65 6.82
CA SER A 126 14.20 -4.36 5.39
C SER A 126 15.59 -4.74 4.88
N GLY A 127 15.68 -5.71 3.96
CA GLY A 127 16.95 -6.09 3.35
C GLY A 127 17.71 -4.85 2.87
N PRO A 128 19.00 -4.98 2.50
CA PRO A 128 19.77 -3.82 2.05
C PRO A 128 18.90 -3.09 1.03
N ALA A 129 18.49 -1.87 1.37
CA ALA A 129 17.68 -1.07 0.49
C ALA A 129 18.53 -0.95 -0.76
N TYR A 130 18.21 -1.73 -1.79
CA TYR A 130 18.74 -1.49 -3.11
C TYR A 130 18.07 -0.18 -3.49
N ALA A 131 18.64 0.92 -3.00
CA ALA A 131 18.50 2.20 -3.61
C ALA A 131 18.98 1.93 -5.03
N VAL A 132 18.02 1.65 -5.92
CA VAL A 132 18.23 1.80 -7.33
C VAL A 132 18.52 3.28 -7.46
N ALA A 133 19.80 3.63 -7.33
CA ALA A 133 20.29 4.95 -7.62
C ALA A 133 19.82 5.19 -9.05
N ARG A 134 18.76 5.99 -9.22
CA ARG A 134 18.44 6.52 -10.53
C ARG A 134 19.69 7.28 -10.93
N ALA A 135 20.43 6.73 -11.89
CA ALA A 135 21.58 7.39 -12.45
C ALA A 135 21.11 8.79 -12.85
N LYS A 136 21.69 9.83 -12.23
CA LYS A 136 21.52 11.19 -12.72
C LYS A 136 21.88 11.17 -14.22
N PRO A 137 21.05 11.75 -15.12
CA PRO A 137 21.46 11.91 -16.50
C PRO A 137 22.84 12.57 -16.52
N LYS A 138 23.79 11.96 -17.21
CA LYS A 138 25.11 12.53 -17.46
C LYS A 138 24.88 13.93 -18.07
N PRO A 139 25.43 15.02 -17.49
CA PRO A 139 25.39 16.31 -18.15
C PRO A 139 25.95 16.15 -19.56
N ALA A 140 25.23 16.64 -20.56
CA ALA A 140 25.73 16.68 -21.93
C ALA A 140 27.11 17.34 -21.91
N ALA A 141 28.08 16.74 -22.61
CA ALA A 141 29.40 17.31 -22.73
C ALA A 141 29.28 18.73 -23.32
N PRO A 142 30.00 19.73 -22.79
CA PRO A 142 30.07 21.02 -23.44
C PRO A 142 30.76 20.82 -24.80
N GLU A 143 30.06 21.21 -25.87
CA GLU A 143 30.63 21.29 -27.21
C GLU A 143 31.92 22.13 -27.16
N PRO A 144 33.01 21.72 -27.83
CA PRO A 144 34.25 22.46 -27.82
C PRO A 144 34.05 23.80 -28.54
N GLY A 145 33.97 24.87 -27.74
CA GLY A 145 34.08 26.23 -28.25
C GLY A 145 35.47 26.47 -28.87
N PHE A 146 35.48 27.31 -29.89
CA PHE A 146 36.58 27.74 -30.77
C PHE A 146 37.96 28.02 -30.10
N LEU A 147 38.02 28.20 -28.78
CA LEU A 147 39.27 28.44 -28.04
C LEU A 147 40.07 27.17 -27.70
N GLY A 148 39.49 25.97 -27.81
CA GLY A 148 40.20 24.69 -27.57
C GLY A 148 41.22 24.33 -28.66
N GLN A 149 41.12 24.94 -29.84
CA GLN A 149 41.91 24.59 -31.02
C GLN A 149 43.24 25.34 -31.12
N LEU A 150 43.52 26.25 -30.17
CA LEU A 150 44.76 27.02 -30.11
C LEU A 150 45.77 26.49 -29.07
N ALA A 151 45.41 25.46 -28.30
CA ALA A 151 46.31 24.84 -27.32
C ALA A 151 47.14 23.66 -27.89
N GLU A 152 46.85 23.18 -29.11
CA GLU A 152 47.60 22.07 -29.73
C GLU A 152 48.93 22.50 -30.37
N THR A 153 49.27 23.79 -30.41
CA THR A 153 50.50 24.25 -31.08
C THR A 153 51.69 24.51 -30.16
N PHE A 154 51.53 24.41 -28.84
CA PHE A 154 52.67 24.59 -27.92
C PHE A 154 52.58 23.70 -26.68
N SER A 155 53.21 22.52 -26.71
CA SER A 155 54.01 22.05 -25.57
C SER A 155 54.96 20.90 -25.96
N PRO A 156 56.23 20.95 -25.50
CA PRO A 156 57.22 19.91 -25.74
C PRO A 156 57.05 18.72 -24.79
N ALA A 157 57.70 17.62 -25.17
CA ALA A 157 57.78 16.39 -24.41
C ALA A 157 58.54 16.59 -23.09
N GLU A 158 57.96 16.16 -21.96
CA GLU A 158 58.71 15.60 -20.84
C GLU A 158 57.82 14.77 -19.91
N ALA A 159 58.44 13.75 -19.34
CA ALA A 159 57.83 12.60 -18.69
C ALA A 159 57.25 12.91 -17.30
N ALA A 160 56.14 12.26 -16.97
CA ALA A 160 55.75 12.00 -15.59
C ALA A 160 55.11 10.61 -15.47
N THR A 161 55.79 9.77 -14.70
CA THR A 161 55.44 8.40 -14.35
C THR A 161 54.14 8.36 -13.56
N ALA A 162 53.02 8.17 -14.23
CA ALA A 162 51.76 7.81 -13.59
C ALA A 162 51.54 6.30 -13.75
N THR A 163 51.55 5.57 -12.65
CA THR A 163 51.13 4.16 -12.58
C THR A 163 49.68 4.08 -13.08
N GLN A 164 49.51 3.70 -14.35
CA GLN A 164 48.20 3.31 -14.85
C GLN A 164 47.85 1.95 -14.26
N VAL A 165 46.94 1.95 -13.28
CA VAL A 165 46.20 0.75 -12.92
C VAL A 165 45.16 0.55 -14.01
N GLN A 166 45.47 -0.31 -14.99
CA GLN A 166 44.46 -0.80 -15.92
C GLN A 166 43.50 -1.72 -15.17
N PRO A 167 42.17 -1.47 -15.21
CA PRO A 167 41.22 -2.43 -14.69
C PRO A 167 41.24 -3.68 -15.59
N GLN A 168 41.83 -4.76 -15.09
CA GLN A 168 41.62 -6.07 -15.69
C GLN A 168 40.14 -6.42 -15.54
N ARG A 169 39.43 -6.53 -16.67
CA ARG A 169 38.14 -7.22 -16.73
C ARG A 169 38.39 -8.69 -16.36
N VAL A 170 38.10 -9.04 -15.11
CA VAL A 170 37.94 -10.44 -14.71
C VAL A 170 36.73 -10.96 -15.48
N GLN A 171 36.95 -11.81 -16.48
CA GLN A 171 35.88 -12.56 -17.11
C GLN A 171 35.34 -13.53 -16.07
N VAL A 172 34.19 -13.20 -15.49
CA VAL A 172 33.44 -14.17 -14.70
C VAL A 172 32.93 -15.21 -15.69
N ALA A 173 33.47 -16.43 -15.61
CA ALA A 173 32.99 -17.55 -16.40
C ALA A 173 31.49 -17.74 -16.10
N ALA A 174 30.64 -17.34 -17.05
CA ALA A 174 29.25 -17.72 -17.02
C ALA A 174 29.20 -19.24 -17.16
N VAL A 175 28.82 -19.94 -16.08
CA VAL A 175 28.45 -21.35 -16.14
C VAL A 175 27.25 -21.43 -17.09
N ARG A 176 27.51 -21.82 -18.33
CA ARG A 176 26.47 -22.14 -19.30
C ARG A 176 25.86 -23.47 -18.89
N LEU A 177 24.63 -23.44 -18.41
CA LEU A 177 23.80 -24.65 -18.37
C LEU A 177 23.54 -25.06 -19.82
N ASN A 178 23.97 -26.28 -20.18
CA ASN A 178 23.69 -26.85 -21.50
C ASN A 178 22.17 -26.99 -21.70
N PRO A 179 21.61 -26.53 -22.82
CA PRO A 179 20.21 -26.81 -23.15
C PRO A 179 20.04 -28.30 -23.50
N PRO A 180 18.88 -28.91 -23.19
CA PRO A 180 18.59 -30.29 -23.56
C PRO A 180 18.46 -30.46 -25.08
N LYS A 181 18.93 -31.62 -25.55
CA LYS A 181 18.97 -32.08 -26.95
C LYS A 181 17.58 -32.03 -27.60
N PRO A 182 17.43 -31.47 -28.81
CA PRO A 182 16.16 -31.53 -29.54
C PRO A 182 15.94 -32.91 -30.17
N PRO A 183 14.71 -33.47 -30.11
CA PRO A 183 14.34 -34.62 -30.92
C PRO A 183 14.08 -34.22 -32.38
N GLU A 184 14.38 -35.19 -33.23
CA GLU A 184 14.47 -35.16 -34.68
C GLU A 184 13.08 -35.19 -35.37
N THR A 185 12.91 -34.24 -36.30
CA THR A 185 12.08 -34.15 -37.53
C THR A 185 10.73 -34.88 -37.66
N ALA A 186 9.69 -34.10 -38.01
CA ALA A 186 8.59 -34.49 -38.90
C ALA A 186 8.08 -33.25 -39.70
N PRO A 187 7.46 -33.44 -40.89
CA PRO A 187 7.67 -32.55 -42.05
C PRO A 187 6.76 -31.31 -42.13
N ALA A 188 7.21 -30.41 -43.01
CA ALA A 188 6.69 -29.07 -43.30
C ALA A 188 5.18 -28.98 -43.60
N ALA A 189 4.55 -27.95 -43.05
CA ALA A 189 3.24 -27.44 -43.47
C ALA A 189 3.40 -26.03 -44.10
N PRO A 190 2.67 -25.72 -45.19
CA PRO A 190 2.81 -24.44 -45.88
C PRO A 190 2.21 -23.28 -45.09
N SER A 191 2.94 -22.17 -45.04
CA SER A 191 2.44 -20.86 -44.58
C SER A 191 1.59 -20.21 -45.68
N SER A 192 0.32 -19.94 -45.39
CA SER A 192 -0.38 -18.69 -45.72
C SER A 192 -1.85 -18.84 -45.31
N VAL A 193 -2.23 -18.23 -44.19
CA VAL A 193 -3.64 -17.94 -43.89
C VAL A 193 -3.76 -16.42 -43.80
N ALA A 194 -4.53 -15.87 -44.72
CA ALA A 194 -4.88 -14.45 -44.80
C ALA A 194 -5.61 -13.99 -43.51
N PRO A 195 -5.57 -12.68 -43.18
CA PRO A 195 -6.36 -12.15 -42.06
C PRO A 195 -7.85 -12.40 -42.28
N PRO A 196 -8.64 -12.67 -41.22
CA PRO A 196 -10.07 -12.89 -41.34
C PRO A 196 -10.78 -11.61 -41.82
N PRO A 197 -11.86 -11.72 -42.61
CA PRO A 197 -12.66 -10.58 -43.02
C PRO A 197 -13.38 -9.95 -41.81
N ALA A 198 -13.62 -8.64 -41.91
CA ALA A 198 -14.35 -7.87 -40.91
C ALA A 198 -15.76 -8.45 -40.65
N PRO A 199 -16.26 -8.36 -39.41
CA PRO A 199 -17.59 -8.87 -39.08
C PRO A 199 -18.68 -8.08 -39.84
N PRO A 200 -19.76 -8.75 -40.29
CA PRO A 200 -20.88 -8.07 -40.91
C PRO A 200 -21.59 -7.13 -39.91
N PRO A 201 -22.27 -6.06 -40.39
CA PRO A 201 -23.06 -5.20 -39.52
C PRO A 201 -24.17 -6.01 -38.83
N ALA A 202 -24.38 -5.71 -37.55
CA ALA A 202 -25.38 -6.37 -36.71
C ALA A 202 -26.78 -6.33 -37.35
N PRO A 203 -27.54 -7.43 -37.32
CA PRO A 203 -28.95 -7.38 -37.67
C PRO A 203 -29.69 -6.50 -36.66
N SER A 204 -30.52 -5.59 -37.17
CA SER A 204 -31.44 -4.78 -36.38
C SER A 204 -32.25 -5.65 -35.42
N ALA A 205 -32.34 -5.19 -34.18
CA ALA A 205 -33.12 -5.82 -33.12
C ALA A 205 -34.52 -6.22 -33.61
N PRO A 206 -34.97 -7.47 -33.41
CA PRO A 206 -36.40 -7.76 -33.49
C PRO A 206 -37.09 -6.99 -32.36
N ALA A 207 -38.22 -6.38 -32.71
CA ALA A 207 -39.09 -5.66 -31.79
C ALA A 207 -39.39 -6.50 -30.53
N ALA A 208 -39.49 -5.81 -29.39
CA ALA A 208 -39.84 -6.39 -28.12
C ALA A 208 -41.04 -7.34 -28.24
N PRO A 209 -41.01 -8.55 -27.66
CA PRO A 209 -42.20 -9.35 -27.54
C PRO A 209 -43.19 -8.61 -26.63
N THR A 210 -44.40 -8.41 -27.16
CA THR A 210 -45.58 -8.02 -26.41
C THR A 210 -45.75 -8.98 -25.22
N PRO A 211 -46.16 -8.50 -24.02
CA PRO A 211 -46.41 -9.39 -22.89
C PRO A 211 -47.65 -10.23 -23.20
N THR A 212 -47.45 -11.47 -23.63
CA THR A 212 -48.49 -12.50 -23.61
C THR A 212 -48.79 -12.81 -22.16
N LEU A 213 -50.01 -12.49 -21.71
CA LEU A 213 -50.58 -13.00 -20.46
C LEU A 213 -50.53 -14.52 -20.50
N ALA A 214 -49.67 -15.12 -19.68
CA ALA A 214 -49.78 -16.52 -19.31
C ALA A 214 -50.94 -16.66 -18.30
N PRO A 215 -51.96 -17.51 -18.55
CA PRO A 215 -52.88 -17.92 -17.51
C PRO A 215 -52.23 -19.02 -16.65
N ASP A 216 -52.45 -18.92 -15.34
CA ASP A 216 -52.20 -19.93 -14.31
C ASP A 216 -50.73 -20.34 -14.03
N ALA A 217 -50.03 -19.49 -13.28
CA ALA A 217 -49.04 -19.96 -12.32
C ALA A 217 -49.74 -20.22 -10.97
N PRO A 218 -49.58 -21.41 -10.34
CA PRO A 218 -50.16 -21.67 -9.02
C PRO A 218 -49.53 -20.71 -7.99
N LEU A 219 -50.40 -20.09 -7.18
CA LEU A 219 -50.00 -19.20 -6.09
C LEU A 219 -49.01 -19.92 -5.15
N PRO A 220 -47.98 -19.23 -4.64
CA PRO A 220 -47.12 -19.79 -3.62
C PRO A 220 -47.95 -20.16 -2.38
N PRO A 221 -47.56 -21.22 -1.62
CA PRO A 221 -48.27 -21.61 -0.42
C PRO A 221 -48.34 -20.43 0.57
N PRO A 222 -49.44 -20.30 1.35
CA PRO A 222 -49.54 -19.28 2.37
C PRO A 222 -48.38 -19.42 3.36
N ARG A 223 -47.79 -18.28 3.72
CA ARG A 223 -46.73 -18.16 4.74
C ARG A 223 -47.19 -18.87 6.02
N PRO A 224 -46.32 -19.66 6.69
CA PRO A 224 -46.67 -20.29 7.97
C PRO A 224 -47.19 -19.25 8.98
N ALA A 225 -48.23 -19.61 9.74
CA ALA A 225 -48.89 -18.76 10.74
C ALA A 225 -47.98 -18.41 11.95
N ASP A 226 -46.70 -18.74 11.90
CA ASP A 226 -45.76 -18.61 13.01
C ASP A 226 -45.05 -17.24 13.09
N LEU A 227 -45.48 -16.28 12.26
CA LEU A 227 -44.98 -14.89 12.29
C LEU A 227 -46.01 -13.88 12.83
N THR A 228 -47.15 -14.35 13.34
CA THR A 228 -48.13 -13.53 14.08
C THR A 228 -47.91 -13.53 15.59
N GLN A 229 -46.87 -14.22 16.08
CA GLN A 229 -46.52 -14.15 17.49
C GLN A 229 -45.68 -12.89 17.73
N GLU A 230 -46.28 -11.92 18.41
CA GLU A 230 -45.60 -10.72 18.89
C GLU A 230 -44.35 -11.16 19.68
N PRO A 231 -43.15 -10.64 19.35
CA PRO A 231 -41.94 -11.03 20.06
C PRO A 231 -42.10 -10.72 21.55
N PRO A 232 -41.61 -11.59 22.46
CA PRO A 232 -41.72 -11.34 23.89
C PRO A 232 -41.09 -9.98 24.23
N PRO A 233 -41.63 -9.24 25.21
CA PRO A 233 -41.11 -7.94 25.57
C PRO A 233 -39.63 -8.06 25.93
N ILE A 234 -38.81 -7.25 25.27
CA ILE A 234 -37.37 -7.17 25.52
C ILE A 234 -37.20 -6.78 27.00
N PRO A 235 -36.47 -7.56 27.82
CA PRO A 235 -36.22 -7.18 29.20
C PRO A 235 -35.50 -5.84 29.23
N THR A 236 -35.98 -4.93 30.10
CA THR A 236 -35.36 -3.62 30.26
C THR A 236 -33.89 -3.78 30.65
N PRO A 237 -32.98 -2.98 30.06
CA PRO A 237 -31.57 -3.03 30.43
C PRO A 237 -31.44 -2.73 31.92
N VAL A 238 -30.68 -3.58 32.62
CA VAL A 238 -30.35 -3.39 34.04
C VAL A 238 -29.80 -1.97 34.22
N PRO A 239 -30.29 -1.19 35.20
CA PRO A 239 -29.74 0.13 35.46
C PRO A 239 -28.23 0.01 35.69
N ARG A 240 -27.48 0.80 34.93
CA ARG A 240 -26.02 0.89 35.05
C ARG A 240 -25.71 1.23 36.52
N PRO A 241 -24.82 0.49 37.21
CA PRO A 241 -24.41 0.86 38.56
C PRO A 241 -23.92 2.30 38.54
N ASP A 242 -24.31 3.06 39.57
CA ASP A 242 -24.01 4.48 39.69
C ASP A 242 -22.54 4.74 39.35
N ALA A 243 -22.32 5.71 38.47
CA ALA A 243 -20.99 6.11 38.07
C ALA A 243 -20.19 6.44 39.34
N VAL A 244 -19.16 5.64 39.61
CA VAL A 244 -18.12 6.00 40.55
C VAL A 244 -17.65 7.40 40.17
N ALA A 245 -17.73 8.32 41.14
CA ALA A 245 -17.34 9.70 40.96
C ALA A 245 -15.98 9.79 40.26
N PRO A 246 -15.79 10.71 39.30
CA PRO A 246 -14.51 10.85 38.63
C PRO A 246 -13.43 11.11 39.70
N PRO A 247 -12.24 10.47 39.60
CA PRO A 247 -11.15 10.81 40.48
C PRO A 247 -10.83 12.30 40.34
N ALA A 248 -10.54 12.94 41.47
CA ALA A 248 -10.20 14.35 41.53
C ALA A 248 -9.11 14.69 40.50
N ALA A 249 -9.26 15.85 39.86
CA ALA A 249 -8.31 16.35 38.86
C ALA A 249 -6.87 16.23 39.38
N PRO A 250 -5.91 15.73 38.56
CA PRO A 250 -4.53 15.64 39.01
C PRO A 250 -4.04 17.04 39.35
N ALA A 251 -3.42 17.16 40.53
CA ALA A 251 -2.74 18.38 40.94
C ALA A 251 -1.81 18.85 39.83
N LYS A 252 -1.76 20.16 39.58
CA LYS A 252 -0.86 20.78 38.60
C LYS A 252 0.59 20.47 38.99
N VAL A 253 1.15 19.39 38.46
CA VAL A 253 2.56 19.07 38.64
C VAL A 253 3.35 19.97 37.69
N SER A 254 3.78 21.12 38.19
CA SER A 254 4.86 21.89 37.58
C SER A 254 6.18 21.15 37.80
N ALA A 255 6.44 20.14 36.97
CA ALA A 255 7.72 19.41 36.95
C ALA A 255 8.50 19.70 35.67
N TRP A 256 8.48 20.96 35.22
CA TRP A 256 9.48 21.41 34.26
C TRP A 256 10.80 21.63 35.01
N GLY A 257 11.71 20.66 34.90
CA GLY A 257 13.11 20.81 35.31
C GLY A 257 13.61 19.95 36.49
N GLN A 258 12.76 19.12 37.11
CA GLN A 258 13.22 18.21 38.16
C GLN A 258 13.79 16.92 37.54
N ARG A 259 15.08 16.65 37.77
CA ARG A 259 15.72 15.38 37.41
C ARG A 259 15.25 14.28 38.37
N MET A 260 14.94 13.11 37.83
CA MET A 260 14.56 11.93 38.63
C MET A 260 15.74 11.49 39.51
N ALA A 261 15.48 11.11 40.76
CA ALA A 261 16.49 10.53 41.63
C ALA A 261 17.06 9.26 40.98
N GLY A 262 18.39 9.23 40.76
CA GLY A 262 19.10 8.12 40.11
C GLY A 262 19.53 8.35 38.66
N SER A 263 19.17 9.47 38.03
CA SER A 263 19.66 9.77 36.67
C SER A 263 21.04 10.44 36.69
N ALA A 264 22.11 9.65 36.61
CA ALA A 264 23.45 10.16 36.31
C ALA A 264 23.56 10.50 34.80
N PRO A 265 24.21 11.62 34.42
CA PRO A 265 24.44 11.94 33.01
C PRO A 265 25.44 10.95 32.39
N ILE A 266 25.11 10.41 31.21
CA ILE A 266 25.96 9.45 30.47
C ILE A 266 27.15 10.15 29.78
N LEU A 267 27.18 11.49 29.71
CA LEU A 267 28.23 12.24 29.02
C LEU A 267 28.75 13.42 29.86
N PRO A 268 30.08 13.66 29.94
CA PRO A 268 30.67 14.73 30.73
C PRO A 268 30.78 16.02 29.91
N THR A 269 29.69 16.58 29.40
CA THR A 269 29.67 17.97 28.91
C THR A 269 28.27 18.55 28.99
N ALA A 270 28.10 19.51 29.89
CA ALA A 270 26.86 20.25 30.09
C ALA A 270 26.74 21.40 29.08
N ARG A 271 26.09 21.19 27.93
CA ARG A 271 25.45 22.26 27.14
C ARG A 271 24.29 21.71 26.33
N PHE A 272 23.13 21.56 26.98
CA PHE A 272 21.85 21.51 26.27
C PHE A 272 20.95 22.57 26.91
N SER A 273 20.85 23.73 26.25
CA SER A 273 19.85 24.75 26.59
C SER A 273 18.67 24.57 25.65
N PRO A 274 17.47 24.18 26.13
CA PRO A 274 16.28 24.24 25.29
C PRO A 274 15.91 25.70 25.05
N LEU A 275 15.76 26.09 23.77
CA LEU A 275 15.27 27.40 23.37
C LEU A 275 13.87 27.66 23.95
N PRO A 276 13.56 28.84 24.49
CA PRO A 276 12.21 29.16 24.96
C PRO A 276 11.32 29.55 23.77
N TYR A 277 10.33 28.72 23.43
CA TYR A 277 9.24 29.16 22.55
C TYR A 277 8.24 30.00 23.35
N ARG A 278 8.03 31.24 22.90
CA ARG A 278 7.07 32.19 23.46
C ARG A 278 5.69 31.92 22.84
N LEU A 279 4.71 31.51 23.63
CA LEU A 279 3.31 31.41 23.19
C LEU A 279 2.74 32.83 23.04
N VAL A 280 2.42 33.23 21.81
CA VAL A 280 1.65 34.45 21.52
C VAL A 280 0.17 34.14 21.69
N ARG A 281 -0.49 34.84 22.63
CA ARG A 281 -1.94 34.82 22.81
C ARG A 281 -2.55 35.69 21.71
N LYS A 282 -3.39 35.11 20.83
CA LYS A 282 -4.26 35.89 19.94
C LYS A 282 -5.34 36.57 20.78
N GLY A 283 -5.41 37.89 20.70
CA GLY A 283 -6.60 38.67 21.04
C GLY A 283 -7.63 38.60 19.91
#